data_AF-A0A1D1UJ78-F1
#
_entry.id   AF-A0A1D1UJ78-F1
#
_cell.length_a   1.000
_cell.length_b   1.000
_cell.length_c   1.000
_cell.angle_alpha   90.00
_cell.angle_beta   90.00
_cell.angle_gamma   90.00
#
_symmetry.space_group_name_H-M   'P 1'
#
loop_
_entity.id
_entity.type
_entity.pdbx_description
1 polymer ?
#
loop_
_entity_poly.entity_id
_entity_poly.type
_entity_poly.pdbx_seq_one_letter_code
_entity_poly.pdbx_strand_id
1 'polypeptide(L)' 'MESTGEAMKVQISDKTKELLDKVGGFLIRERGVIEVKGKGSMTTFWLIGRVPE' A
#
# COMPACT_ATOMS: atom_id res chain seq x y z
N MET A 1 -10.84 6.68 0.93
CA MET A 1 -9.68 5.94 0.40
C MET A 1 -9.99 5.24 -0.93
N GLU A 2 -10.92 5.76 -1.74
CA GLU A 2 -10.86 5.60 -3.21
C GLU A 2 -10.47 6.93 -3.89
N SER A 3 -10.60 8.05 -3.18
CA SER A 3 -10.39 9.41 -3.68
C SER A 3 -8.94 9.75 -4.09
N THR A 4 -7.96 8.91 -3.75
CA THR A 4 -6.54 9.06 -4.14
C THR A 4 -5.97 7.81 -4.82
N GLY A 5 -6.84 6.89 -5.23
CA GLY A 5 -6.47 5.66 -5.92
C GLY A 5 -6.03 5.93 -7.36
N GLU A 6 -5.01 5.24 -7.84
CA GLU A 6 -4.70 5.16 -9.26
C GLU A 6 -5.47 3.98 -9.87
N ALA A 7 -6.03 4.17 -11.06
CA ALA A 7 -6.74 3.11 -11.77
C ALA A 7 -5.83 1.88 -11.95
N MET A 8 -6.39 0.69 -11.74
CA MET A 8 -5.69 -0.61 -11.87
C MET A 8 -4.54 -0.85 -10.87
N LYS A 9 -4.41 -0.04 -9.80
CA LYS A 9 -3.45 -0.29 -8.71
C LYS A 9 -4.16 -0.52 -7.39
N VAL A 10 -3.68 -1.47 -6.61
CA VAL A 10 -4.21 -1.77 -5.27
C VAL A 10 -3.42 -0.97 -4.23
N GLN A 11 -4.08 0.01 -3.62
CA GLN A 11 -3.50 0.78 -2.52
C GLN A 11 -3.62 0.00 -1.21
N ILE A 12 -2.53 -0.07 -0.45
CA ILE A 12 -2.49 -0.69 0.86
C ILE A 12 -1.91 0.28 1.91
N SER A 13 -2.32 0.13 3.16
CA SER A 13 -1.75 0.85 4.31
C SER A 13 -0.46 0.21 4.80
N ASP A 14 0.27 0.92 5.67
CA ASP A 14 1.41 0.39 6.42
C ASP A 14 1.09 -0.94 7.11
N LYS A 15 -0.04 -1.01 7.81
CA LYS A 15 -0.45 -2.20 8.54
C LYS A 15 -0.69 -3.40 7.61
N THR A 16 -1.25 -3.16 6.43
CA THR A 16 -1.44 -4.21 5.41
C THR A 16 -0.10 -4.63 4.81
N LYS A 17 0.84 -3.69 4.59
CA LYS A 17 2.20 -4.00 4.13
C LYS A 17 2.89 -4.92 5.13
N GLU A 18 2.86 -4.61 6.43
CA GLU A 18 3.49 -5.45 7.46
C GLU A 18 2.95 -6.89 7.48
N LEU A 19 1.64 -7.07 7.27
CA LEU A 19 1.04 -8.39 7.18
C LEU A 19 1.49 -9.14 5.92
N LEU A 20 1.52 -8.47 4.77
CA LEU A 20 1.99 -9.08 3.52
C LEU A 20 3.49 -9.40 3.55
N ASP A 21 4.29 -8.60 4.24
CA ASP A 21 5.71 -8.83 4.48
C ASP A 21 5.93 -10.12 5.28
N LYS A 22 5.09 -10.35 6.32
CA LYS A 22 5.09 -11.59 7.11
C LYS A 22 4.65 -12.81 6.30
N VAL A 23 3.67 -12.66 5.41
CA VAL A 23 3.24 -13.75 4.51
C VAL A 23 4.32 -14.05 3.48
N GLY A 24 5.06 -13.04 3.04
CA GLY A 24 6.08 -13.16 2.01
C GLY A 24 5.49 -13.34 0.61
N GLY A 25 6.35 -13.21 -0.40
CA GLY A 25 5.97 -13.44 -1.78
C GLY A 25 5.17 -12.33 -2.44
N PHE A 26 5.06 -11.12 -1.87
CA PHE A 26 4.38 -9.99 -2.50
C PHE A 26 5.35 -8.86 -2.84
N LEU A 27 5.17 -8.26 -4.01
CA LEU A 27 5.89 -7.07 -4.46
C LEU A 27 5.09 -5.84 -4.06
N ILE A 28 5.65 -5.06 -3.15
CA ILE A 28 5.04 -3.84 -2.62
C ILE A 28 5.98 -2.68 -2.87
N ARG A 29 5.44 -1.54 -3.31
CA ARG A 29 6.19 -0.31 -3.54
C ARG A 29 5.66 0.80 -2.67
N GLU A 30 6.56 1.48 -1.94
CA GLU A 30 6.19 2.68 -1.19
C GLU A 30 5.74 3.78 -2.16
N ARG A 31 4.57 4.35 -1.89
CA ARG A 31 4.06 5.54 -2.58
C ARG A 31 4.55 6.81 -1.90
N GLY A 32 4.66 6.74 -0.58
CA GLY A 32 5.02 7.85 0.31
C GLY A 32 3.90 8.15 1.30
N VAL A 33 4.06 9.26 2.00
CA VAL A 33 3.11 9.75 3.00
C VAL A 33 2.06 10.61 2.33
N ILE A 34 0.79 10.28 2.55
CA ILE A 34 -0.34 11.11 2.13
C ILE A 34 -1.02 11.72 3.35
N GLU A 35 -1.48 12.96 3.21
CA GLU A 35 -2.29 13.59 4.26
C GLU A 35 -3.75 13.21 4.08
N VAL A 36 -4.30 12.51 5.05
CA VAL A 36 -5.70 12.10 5.07
C VAL A 36 -6.44 13.01 6.03
N LYS A 37 -7.36 13.82 5.49
CA LYS A 37 -8.22 14.71 6.29
C LYS A 37 -8.94 13.89 7.37
N GLY A 38 -8.66 14.22 8.65
CA GLY A 38 -9.22 13.53 9.82
C GLY A 38 -8.40 12.36 10.39
N LYS A 39 -7.35 11.90 9.69
CA LYS A 39 -6.42 10.88 10.20
C LYS A 39 -4.96 11.35 10.28
N GLY A 40 -4.64 12.51 9.72
CA GLY A 40 -3.28 13.04 9.67
C GLY A 40 -2.47 12.41 8.54
N SER A 41 -1.15 12.44 8.67
CA SER A 41 -0.23 11.82 7.72
C SER A 41 -0.28 10.29 7.83
N MET A 42 -0.45 9.62 6.68
CA MET A 42 -0.50 8.17 6.60
C MET A 42 0.38 7.68 5.46
N THR A 43 1.31 6.77 5.76
CA THR A 43 2.14 6.13 4.75
C THR A 43 1.31 5.12 3.97
N THR A 44 1.43 5.15 2.65
CA THR A 44 0.68 4.26 1.75
C THR A 44 1.61 3.58 0.77
N PHE A 45 1.18 2.40 0.33
CA PHE A 45 1.96 1.54 -0.54
C PHE A 45 1.09 1.03 -1.68
N TRP A 46 1.73 0.69 -2.79
CA TRP A 46 1.13 0.02 -3.93
C TRP A 46 1.49 -1.46 -3.91
N LEU A 47 0.49 -2.33 -3.97
CA LEU A 47 0.71 -3.74 -4.25
C LEU A 47 0.90 -3.89 -5.76
N ILE A 48 2.12 -4.26 -6.16
CA ILE A 48 2.54 -4.39 -7.56
C ILE A 48 2.23 -5.80 -8.09
N GLY A 49 2.32 -6.82 -7.24
CA GLY A 49 2.05 -8.19 -7.63
C GLY A 49 2.62 -9.21 -6.64
N ARG A 50 2.83 -10.43 -7.12
CA ARG A 50 3.46 -11.51 -6.38
C ARG A 50 4.90 -11.71 -6.88
N VAL A 51 5.82 -12.00 -5.98
CA VAL A 51 7.18 -12.43 -6.35
C VAL A 51 7.03 -13.80 -7.05
N PRO A 52 7.52 -13.96 -8.29
CA PRO A 52 7.57 -15.28 -8.92
C PRO A 52 8.55 -16.18 -8.14
N GLU A 53 8.17 -17.45 -7.94
CA GLU A 53 9.04 -18.48 -7.34
C GLU A 53 10.33 -18.70 -8.15
#